data_AF-A0A7W0LSD3-F1
#
_entry.id   AF-A0A7W0LSD3-F1
#
_cell.length_a   1.000
_cell.length_b   1.000
_cell.length_c   1.000
_cell.angle_alpha   90.00
_cell.angle_beta   90.00
_cell.angle_gamma   90.00
#
_symmetry.space_group_name_H-M   'P 1'
#
loop_
_entity.id
_entity.type
_entity.pdbx_description
1 polymer ?
#
loop_
_entity_poly.entity_id
_entity_poly.type
_entity_poly.pdbx_seq_one_letter_code
_entity_poly.pdbx_strand_id
1 'polypeptide(L)'
;MTDDNYPDIVWTPLIVKQPGQRTGAVIDEPVRTVDIVPTIADVLDVDVPWELDGQSLLEPIRRTNDDELRVGRWAENVLQPPKGENVLILDGQRGFEEVLRSRLPNEGDDSDLRLYRLEPYGGLVGRRLDDLDVSGRPEFEGRLDRRGAYRNVDLDRKRLPVYVSGTVEVTGQPSRPVAVSVNGVVGGWGYAYFPAFFPSTEEQEPGLHNRRFWTMVPPSLFREGNNEIELHLVEGEPGSERLEPIRLPG
;
A
#
# COMPACT_ATOMS: atom_id res chain seq x y z
N MET A 1 -4.70 18.36 -0.04
CA MET A 1 -3.38 18.05 -0.63
C MET A 1 -2.83 19.31 -1.26
N THR A 2 -1.53 19.54 -1.13
CA THR A 2 -0.82 20.71 -1.67
C THR A 2 -0.09 20.31 -2.95
N ASP A 3 0.45 21.29 -3.67
CA ASP A 3 1.32 21.08 -4.84
C ASP A 3 2.60 20.29 -4.50
N ASP A 4 2.86 20.00 -3.22
CA ASP A 4 4.10 19.36 -2.77
C ASP A 4 4.10 17.83 -2.89
N ASN A 5 2.94 17.18 -3.06
CA ASN A 5 2.84 15.71 -3.03
C ASN A 5 2.31 15.06 -4.32
N TYR A 6 1.98 15.84 -5.36
CA TYR A 6 1.56 15.27 -6.63
C TYR A 6 2.63 14.38 -7.30
N PRO A 7 3.96 14.61 -7.13
CA PRO A 7 4.97 13.73 -7.72
C PRO A 7 4.88 12.29 -7.22
N ASP A 8 4.59 12.08 -5.94
CA ASP A 8 4.51 10.73 -5.35
C ASP A 8 3.24 9.96 -5.76
N ILE A 9 2.26 10.64 -6.35
CA ILE A 9 0.94 10.08 -6.69
C ILE A 9 0.84 9.73 -8.18
N VAL A 10 1.47 10.55 -9.02
CA VAL A 10 1.18 10.58 -10.45
C VAL A 10 2.05 9.62 -11.25
N TRP A 11 3.24 9.30 -10.76
CA TRP A 11 4.16 8.37 -11.41
C TRP A 11 3.99 6.96 -10.85
N THR A 12 3.60 6.03 -11.72
CA THR A 12 3.48 4.60 -11.39
C THR A 12 4.70 3.85 -11.90
N PRO A 13 5.31 2.93 -11.12
CA PRO A 13 6.42 2.12 -11.63
C PRO A 13 5.96 1.23 -12.79
N LEU A 14 6.73 1.22 -13.88
CA LEU A 14 6.57 0.29 -14.99
C LEU A 14 7.76 -0.68 -15.02
N ILE A 15 7.48 -1.96 -14.76
CA ILE A 15 8.48 -3.03 -14.84
C ILE A 15 8.08 -3.98 -15.97
N VAL A 16 8.89 -4.04 -17.02
CA VAL A 16 8.69 -4.94 -18.17
C VAL A 16 9.73 -6.05 -18.14
N LYS A 17 9.27 -7.31 -18.12
CA LYS A 17 10.12 -8.49 -18.23
C LYS A 17 9.87 -9.19 -19.56
N GLN A 18 10.85 -9.11 -20.47
CA GLN A 18 10.75 -9.82 -21.74
C GLN A 18 11.01 -11.33 -21.56
N PRO A 19 10.41 -12.18 -22.41
CA PRO A 19 10.74 -13.60 -22.50
C PRO A 19 12.24 -13.80 -22.71
N GLY A 20 12.87 -14.63 -21.88
CA GLY A 20 14.29 -14.95 -22.01
C GLY A 20 15.30 -13.82 -21.70
N GLN A 21 14.85 -12.59 -21.40
CA GLN A 21 15.76 -11.47 -21.09
C GLN A 21 16.66 -11.81 -19.89
N ARG A 22 17.97 -11.61 -20.06
CA ARG A 22 19.02 -11.90 -19.07
C ARG A 22 19.70 -10.65 -18.51
N THR A 23 19.58 -9.52 -19.19
CA THR A 23 20.17 -8.24 -18.81
C THR A 23 19.06 -7.19 -18.74
N GLY A 24 19.08 -6.37 -17.69
CA GLY A 24 18.16 -5.26 -17.53
C GLY A 24 18.65 -3.98 -18.19
N ALA A 25 17.74 -3.05 -18.42
CA ALA A 25 18.01 -1.66 -18.75
C ALA A 25 17.11 -0.79 -17.87
N VAL A 26 17.55 0.43 -17.59
CA VAL A 26 16.78 1.46 -16.90
C VAL A 26 16.52 2.58 -17.89
N ILE A 27 15.28 3.06 -17.92
CA ILE A 27 14.84 4.21 -18.70
C ILE A 27 14.49 5.28 -17.67
N ASP A 28 15.37 6.26 -17.52
CA ASP A 28 15.24 7.37 -16.56
C ASP A 28 14.68 8.63 -17.26
N GLU A 29 13.70 8.40 -18.14
CA GLU A 29 12.97 9.42 -18.87
C GLU A 29 11.45 9.27 -18.64
N PRO A 30 10.67 10.37 -18.69
CA PRO A 30 9.22 10.28 -18.54
C PRO A 30 8.57 9.39 -19.60
N VAL A 31 7.92 8.31 -19.15
CA VAL A 31 7.13 7.38 -19.97
C VAL A 31 5.64 7.53 -19.65
N ARG A 32 4.77 7.14 -20.60
CA ARG A 32 3.31 7.24 -20.46
C ARG A 32 2.66 5.87 -20.60
N THR A 33 1.48 5.67 -20.02
CA THR A 33 0.72 4.41 -20.16
C THR A 33 0.39 4.07 -21.62
N VAL A 34 0.24 5.07 -22.49
CA VAL A 34 0.06 4.88 -23.94
C VAL A 34 1.25 4.22 -24.65
N ASP A 35 2.43 4.18 -24.00
CA ASP A 35 3.63 3.51 -24.53
C ASP A 35 3.60 1.99 -24.36
N ILE A 36 2.71 1.47 -23.51
CA ILE A 36 2.67 0.04 -23.19
C ILE A 36 2.31 -0.77 -24.43
N VAL A 37 1.27 -0.36 -25.18
CA VAL A 37 0.81 -1.08 -26.38
C VAL A 37 1.87 -1.11 -27.49
N PRO A 38 2.45 0.03 -27.95
CA PRO A 38 3.50 0.00 -28.96
C PRO A 38 4.74 -0.79 -28.49
N THR A 39 5.09 -0.75 -27.20
CA THR A 39 6.19 -1.56 -26.66
C THR A 39 5.91 -3.05 -26.74
N ILE A 40 4.68 -3.49 -26.41
CA ILE A 40 4.27 -4.90 -26.52
C ILE A 40 4.28 -5.33 -27.99
N ALA A 41 3.78 -4.50 -28.90
CA ALA A 41 3.74 -4.79 -30.33
C ALA A 41 5.15 -5.01 -30.90
N ASP A 42 6.10 -4.15 -30.53
CA ASP A 42 7.51 -4.25 -30.91
C ASP A 42 8.18 -5.51 -30.33
N VAL A 43 7.95 -5.86 -29.05
CA VAL A 43 8.43 -7.12 -28.46
C VAL A 43 7.93 -8.35 -29.21
N LEU A 44 6.69 -8.30 -29.71
CA LEU A 44 6.04 -9.43 -30.37
C LEU A 44 6.24 -9.44 -31.90
N ASP A 45 6.84 -8.40 -32.46
CA ASP A 45 6.97 -8.19 -33.91
C ASP A 45 5.60 -8.25 -34.63
N VAL A 46 4.62 -7.48 -34.12
CA VAL A 46 3.25 -7.43 -34.67
C VAL A 46 2.85 -6.01 -35.07
N ASP A 47 2.21 -5.90 -36.23
CA ASP A 47 1.62 -4.65 -36.69
C ASP A 47 0.28 -4.38 -36.00
N VAL A 48 0.13 -3.15 -35.49
CA VAL A 48 -1.12 -2.68 -34.88
C VAL A 48 -1.97 -1.97 -35.95
N PRO A 49 -3.22 -2.39 -36.20
CA PRO A 49 -4.02 -1.87 -37.33
C PRO A 49 -4.68 -0.50 -37.08
N TRP A 50 -4.26 0.23 -36.05
CA TRP A 50 -4.76 1.57 -35.72
C TRP A 50 -3.61 2.49 -35.34
N GLU A 51 -3.86 3.80 -35.36
CA GLU A 51 -2.88 4.82 -34.97
C GLU A 51 -2.61 4.77 -33.46
N LEU A 52 -1.33 4.76 -33.07
CA LEU A 52 -0.90 4.70 -31.67
C LEU A 52 -0.44 6.08 -31.20
N ASP A 53 -0.96 6.52 -30.06
CA ASP A 53 -0.57 7.79 -29.42
C ASP A 53 0.83 7.73 -28.75
N GLY A 54 1.29 6.51 -28.43
CA GLY A 54 2.57 6.25 -27.76
C GLY A 54 3.68 5.81 -28.71
N GLN A 55 4.85 5.51 -28.15
CA GLN A 55 5.98 4.92 -28.85
C GLN A 55 6.53 3.72 -28.09
N SER A 56 7.24 2.82 -28.78
CA SER A 56 7.92 1.71 -28.13
C SER A 56 9.03 2.22 -27.21
N LEU A 57 9.11 1.69 -25.99
CA LEU A 57 10.17 1.95 -25.03
C LEU A 57 11.46 1.17 -25.34
N LEU A 58 11.50 0.38 -26.41
CA LEU A 58 12.72 -0.28 -26.89
C LEU A 58 13.53 0.62 -27.84
N GLU A 59 12.93 1.70 -28.34
CA GLU A 59 13.59 2.74 -29.11
C GLU A 59 13.94 3.96 -28.25
N PRO A 60 14.91 4.80 -28.67
CA PRO A 60 15.14 6.09 -28.01
C PRO A 60 13.86 6.93 -27.99
N ILE A 61 13.49 7.45 -26.81
CA ILE A 61 12.28 8.25 -26.63
C ILE A 61 12.43 9.57 -27.39
N ARG A 62 11.65 9.76 -28.46
CA ARG A 62 11.73 10.94 -29.37
C ARG A 62 10.71 12.04 -29.06
N ARG A 63 10.27 12.19 -27.81
CA ARG A 63 9.29 13.24 -27.44
C ARG A 63 9.95 14.61 -27.40
N THR A 64 9.47 15.50 -28.25
CA THR A 64 9.80 16.93 -28.22
C THR A 64 8.87 17.63 -27.24
N ASN A 65 9.26 17.72 -25.96
CA ASN A 65 8.72 18.63 -24.95
C ASN A 65 7.19 18.85 -24.97
N ASP A 66 6.41 17.78 -25.03
CA ASP A 66 5.06 17.81 -24.47
C ASP A 66 5.22 17.42 -23.00
N ASP A 67 5.89 18.27 -22.22
CA ASP A 67 6.18 18.01 -20.80
C ASP A 67 4.89 18.06 -19.97
N GLU A 68 3.74 18.33 -20.57
CA GLU A 68 2.45 18.35 -19.90
C GLU A 68 1.93 16.93 -19.61
N LEU A 69 1.78 16.62 -18.33
CA LEU A 69 0.97 15.48 -17.90
C LEU A 69 -0.44 15.96 -17.55
N ARG A 70 -1.43 15.30 -18.13
CA ARG A 70 -2.84 15.70 -18.03
C ARG A 70 -3.61 14.73 -17.15
N VAL A 71 -4.05 15.20 -15.99
CA VAL A 71 -4.90 14.45 -15.08
C VAL A 71 -6.35 14.89 -15.26
N GLY A 72 -7.17 14.02 -15.82
CA GLY A 72 -8.60 14.28 -16.02
C GLY A 72 -9.38 14.31 -14.70
N ARG A 73 -10.52 14.99 -14.70
CA ARG A 73 -11.49 14.91 -13.61
C ARG A 73 -12.11 13.51 -13.56
N TRP A 74 -11.90 12.79 -12.47
CA TRP A 74 -12.57 11.53 -12.19
C TRP A 74 -12.79 11.38 -10.68
N ALA A 75 -13.90 10.76 -10.26
CA ALA A 75 -14.29 10.68 -8.86
C ALA A 75 -13.23 9.99 -7.97
N GLU A 76 -12.52 9.01 -8.53
CA GLU A 76 -11.50 8.23 -7.83
C GLU A 76 -10.10 8.87 -7.87
N ASN A 77 -9.93 9.96 -8.62
CA ASN A 77 -8.63 10.63 -8.67
C ASN A 77 -8.40 11.38 -7.37
N VAL A 78 -7.27 11.07 -6.74
CA VAL A 78 -6.76 11.81 -5.58
C VAL A 78 -6.46 13.26 -5.95
N LEU A 79 -5.96 13.49 -7.18
CA LEU A 79 -5.74 14.81 -7.75
C LEU A 79 -6.95 15.25 -8.59
N GLN A 80 -7.54 16.37 -8.18
CA GLN A 80 -8.69 16.95 -8.87
C GLN A 80 -8.28 18.24 -9.58
N PRO A 81 -8.75 18.47 -10.82
CA PRO A 81 -8.59 19.76 -11.47
C PRO A 81 -9.26 20.89 -10.66
N PRO A 82 -8.74 22.14 -10.76
CA PRO A 82 -9.37 23.30 -10.15
C PRO A 82 -10.86 23.40 -10.45
N LYS A 83 -11.61 24.07 -9.57
CA LYS A 83 -13.06 24.21 -9.74
C LYS A 83 -13.37 24.89 -11.09
N GLY A 84 -14.15 24.22 -11.93
CA GLY A 84 -14.51 24.69 -13.26
C GLY A 84 -13.66 24.10 -14.40
N GLU A 85 -12.53 23.46 -14.08
CA GLU A 85 -11.66 22.80 -15.06
C GLU A 85 -12.00 21.31 -15.20
N ASN A 86 -11.66 20.70 -16.34
CA ASN A 86 -11.79 19.25 -16.55
C ASN A 86 -10.46 18.51 -16.54
N VAL A 87 -9.35 19.25 -16.61
CA VAL A 87 -7.99 18.71 -16.69
C VAL A 87 -7.08 19.53 -15.80
N LEU A 88 -6.24 18.83 -15.04
CA LEU A 88 -5.09 19.39 -14.34
C LEU A 88 -3.86 19.14 -15.22
N ILE A 89 -3.09 20.19 -15.48
CA ILE A 89 -1.85 20.12 -16.25
C ILE A 89 -0.69 20.19 -15.27
N LEU A 90 0.21 19.21 -15.34
CA LEU A 90 1.39 19.09 -14.50
C LEU A 90 2.64 19.12 -15.38
N ASP A 91 3.73 19.66 -14.83
CA ASP A 91 5.05 19.56 -15.45
C ASP A 91 5.60 18.15 -15.20
N GLY A 92 5.49 17.32 -16.23
CA GLY A 92 5.85 15.93 -16.25
C GLY A 92 7.36 15.69 -16.17
N GLN A 93 8.18 16.56 -16.76
CA GLN A 93 9.63 16.44 -16.64
C GLN A 93 10.07 16.79 -15.22
N ARG A 94 9.64 17.96 -14.72
CA ARG A 94 9.99 18.41 -13.38
C ARG A 94 9.49 17.45 -12.30
N GLY A 95 8.23 17.03 -12.38
CA GLY A 95 7.67 16.12 -11.38
C GLY A 95 8.34 14.74 -11.42
N PHE A 96 8.73 14.24 -12.60
CA PHE A 96 9.50 12.99 -12.69
C PHE A 96 10.90 13.13 -12.06
N GLU A 97 11.58 14.25 -12.28
CA GLU A 97 12.85 14.52 -11.61
C GLU A 97 12.71 14.64 -10.08
N GLU A 98 11.58 15.17 -9.59
CA GLU A 98 11.25 15.19 -8.16
C GLU A 98 11.08 13.77 -7.62
N VAL A 99 10.41 12.87 -8.36
CA VAL A 99 10.31 11.44 -8.02
C VAL A 99 11.69 10.76 -7.97
N LEU A 100 12.55 10.99 -8.95
CA LEU A 100 13.91 10.40 -8.96
C LEU A 100 14.79 10.90 -7.81
N ARG A 101 14.54 12.12 -7.31
CA ARG A 101 15.23 12.70 -6.14
C ARG A 101 14.58 12.30 -4.82
N SER A 102 13.36 11.77 -4.84
CA SER A 102 12.63 11.43 -3.63
C SER A 102 13.36 10.31 -2.88
N ARG A 103 13.35 10.40 -1.56
CA ARG A 103 13.88 9.36 -0.70
C ARG A 103 12.72 8.48 -0.26
N LEU A 104 12.95 7.18 -0.28
CA LEU A 104 11.98 6.24 0.28
C LEU A 104 11.77 6.60 1.77
N PRO A 105 10.50 6.70 2.22
CA PRO A 105 10.23 6.93 3.63
C PRO A 105 10.81 5.79 4.49
N ASN A 106 11.21 6.14 5.71
CA ASN A 106 11.67 5.23 6.76
C ASN A 106 12.99 4.48 6.46
N GLU A 107 14.09 5.22 6.39
CA GLU A 107 15.47 4.73 6.60
C GLU A 107 15.72 4.29 8.06
N GLY A 108 14.81 3.52 8.67
CA GLY A 108 15.09 2.87 9.95
C GLY A 108 16.25 1.87 9.82
N ASP A 109 16.79 1.44 10.96
CA ASP A 109 18.01 0.61 11.04
C ASP A 109 17.91 -0.74 10.29
N ASP A 110 16.69 -1.20 10.03
CA ASP A 110 16.41 -2.46 9.33
C ASP A 110 15.82 -2.17 7.94
N SER A 111 16.63 -2.39 6.90
CA SER A 111 16.23 -2.20 5.50
C SER A 111 15.16 -3.17 5.04
N ASP A 112 15.06 -4.35 5.64
CA ASP A 112 14.16 -5.41 5.18
C ASP A 112 12.71 -5.11 5.58
N LEU A 113 12.53 -4.26 6.60
CA LEU A 113 11.21 -3.82 7.08
C LEU A 113 10.67 -2.58 6.37
N ARG A 114 11.45 -1.94 5.49
CA ARG A 114 11.08 -0.65 4.86
C ARG A 114 9.72 -0.67 4.17
N LEU A 115 9.41 -1.75 3.44
CA LEU A 115 8.14 -1.89 2.72
C LEU A 115 6.92 -2.07 3.64
N TYR A 116 7.15 -2.41 4.91
CA TYR A 116 6.10 -2.60 5.92
C TYR A 116 5.96 -1.37 6.82
N ARG A 117 6.98 -0.50 6.87
CA ARG A 117 7.01 0.74 7.63
C ARG A 117 6.38 1.88 6.83
N LEU A 118 5.21 1.71 6.25
CA LEU A 118 4.51 2.81 5.60
C LEU A 118 3.83 3.70 6.64
N GLU A 119 3.93 5.02 6.47
CA GLU A 119 3.29 6.03 7.32
C GLU A 119 1.75 5.91 7.29
N PRO A 120 1.04 6.43 8.31
CA PRO A 120 1.51 7.11 9.53
C PRO A 120 2.16 6.22 10.60
N TYR A 121 1.70 4.99 10.84
CA TYR A 121 2.14 4.19 11.99
C TYR A 121 3.27 3.20 11.69
N GLY A 122 4.03 3.45 10.62
CA GLY A 122 5.16 2.60 10.21
C GLY A 122 6.22 2.41 11.30
N GLY A 123 6.37 3.38 12.20
CA GLY A 123 7.31 3.31 13.34
C GLY A 123 7.02 2.20 14.35
N LEU A 124 5.81 1.63 14.36
CA LEU A 124 5.47 0.47 15.19
C LEU A 124 6.10 -0.82 14.63
N VAL A 125 6.24 -0.94 13.31
CA VAL A 125 6.63 -2.20 12.66
C VAL A 125 8.08 -2.59 12.99
N GLY A 126 8.22 -3.80 13.51
CA GLY A 126 9.46 -4.38 14.03
C GLY A 126 9.67 -4.17 15.54
N ARG A 127 8.81 -3.41 16.22
CA ARG A 127 8.91 -3.22 17.68
C ARG A 127 8.25 -4.37 18.43
N ARG A 128 8.83 -4.75 19.56
CA ARG A 128 8.23 -5.73 20.49
C ARG A 128 7.09 -5.06 21.27
N LEU A 129 6.02 -5.79 21.50
CA LEU A 129 4.89 -5.34 22.33
C LEU A 129 5.34 -4.98 23.75
N ASP A 130 6.31 -5.70 24.31
CA ASP A 130 6.88 -5.43 25.64
C ASP A 130 7.59 -4.06 25.73
N ASP A 131 7.99 -3.48 24.60
CA ASP A 131 8.66 -2.17 24.51
C ASP A 131 7.68 -1.03 24.17
N LEU A 132 6.38 -1.32 24.08
CA LEU A 132 5.31 -0.38 23.69
C LEU A 132 4.37 -0.11 24.86
N ASP A 133 3.65 1.02 24.80
CA ASP A 133 2.54 1.27 25.73
C ASP A 133 1.35 0.40 25.32
N VAL A 134 1.37 -0.85 25.76
CA VAL A 134 0.23 -1.77 25.65
C VAL A 134 -0.54 -1.69 26.97
N SER A 135 -1.73 -1.11 26.93
CA SER A 135 -2.51 -0.90 28.14
C SER A 135 -4.02 -1.03 27.91
N GLY A 136 -4.74 -1.27 29.01
CA GLY A 136 -6.17 -1.57 29.00
C GLY A 136 -6.48 -3.06 29.08
N ARG A 137 -7.78 -3.38 29.18
CA ARG A 137 -8.31 -4.74 29.02
C ARG A 137 -8.97 -4.79 27.65
N PRO A 138 -9.02 -5.95 26.97
CA PRO A 138 -9.67 -6.02 25.68
C PRO A 138 -11.18 -5.77 25.84
N GLU A 139 -11.61 -4.58 25.43
CA GLU A 139 -13.01 -4.15 25.35
C GLU A 139 -13.66 -4.58 24.02
N PHE A 140 -12.83 -4.71 22.99
CA PHE A 140 -13.25 -5.03 21.62
C PHE A 140 -12.93 -6.47 21.25
N GLU A 141 -13.74 -7.06 20.36
CA GLU A 141 -13.53 -8.39 19.82
C GLU A 141 -13.14 -8.35 18.34
N GLY A 142 -12.30 -9.29 17.94
CA GLY A 142 -11.87 -9.45 16.56
C GLY A 142 -11.84 -10.91 16.12
N ARG A 143 -11.75 -11.15 14.82
CA ARG A 143 -11.61 -12.50 14.23
C ARG A 143 -10.60 -12.45 13.11
N LEU A 144 -9.85 -13.53 12.96
CA LEU A 144 -8.93 -13.73 11.83
C LEU A 144 -9.60 -14.61 10.77
N ASP A 145 -9.55 -14.20 9.50
CA ASP A 145 -10.15 -14.97 8.40
C ASP A 145 -9.50 -16.36 8.26
N ARG A 146 -8.19 -16.46 8.54
CA ARG A 146 -7.40 -17.69 8.36
C ARG A 146 -6.62 -18.10 9.60
N ARG A 147 -7.23 -18.03 10.80
CA ARG A 147 -6.54 -18.36 12.07
C ARG A 147 -5.77 -19.68 12.07
N GLY A 148 -6.32 -20.73 11.43
CA GLY A 148 -5.67 -22.05 11.36
C GLY A 148 -4.35 -22.05 10.58
N ALA A 149 -4.12 -21.08 9.69
CA ALA A 149 -2.90 -20.97 8.89
C ALA A 149 -1.65 -20.67 9.72
N TYR A 150 -1.82 -20.15 10.94
CA TYR A 150 -0.72 -19.76 11.82
C TYR A 150 -0.29 -20.88 12.80
N ARG A 151 -1.01 -22.01 12.87
CA ARG A 151 -0.70 -23.11 13.82
C ARG A 151 0.42 -24.04 13.35
N ASN A 152 0.67 -24.12 12.04
CA ASN A 152 1.70 -25.01 11.49
C ASN A 152 2.31 -24.39 10.23
N VAL A 153 2.98 -23.26 10.42
CA VAL A 153 3.71 -22.56 9.36
C VAL A 153 4.96 -23.36 9.01
N ASP A 154 5.13 -23.63 7.72
CA ASP A 154 6.28 -24.31 7.13
C ASP A 154 7.04 -23.28 6.30
N LEU A 155 8.22 -22.87 6.78
CA LEU A 155 8.99 -21.76 6.22
C LEU A 155 9.59 -22.10 4.84
N ASP A 156 9.71 -23.39 4.51
CA ASP A 156 10.24 -23.87 3.22
C ASP A 156 9.14 -23.95 2.14
N ARG A 157 7.88 -23.65 2.48
CA ARG A 157 6.78 -23.62 1.52
C ARG A 157 6.87 -22.43 0.59
N LYS A 158 6.39 -22.66 -0.64
CA LYS A 158 6.19 -21.61 -1.66
C LYS A 158 5.20 -20.50 -1.25
N ARG A 159 4.45 -20.66 -0.16
CA ARG A 159 3.42 -19.71 0.28
C ARG A 159 3.45 -19.61 1.81
N LEU A 160 3.63 -18.41 2.31
CA LEU A 160 3.58 -18.06 3.72
C LEU A 160 2.30 -17.25 4.01
N PRO A 161 1.72 -17.34 5.24
CA PRO A 161 0.50 -16.63 5.59
C PRO A 161 0.78 -15.16 5.98
N VAL A 162 1.48 -14.43 5.12
CA VAL A 162 1.91 -13.03 5.36
C VAL A 162 0.78 -12.01 5.23
N TYR A 163 -0.31 -12.37 4.54
CA TYR A 163 -1.51 -11.56 4.46
C TYR A 163 -2.41 -11.87 5.66
N VAL A 164 -2.45 -10.95 6.62
CA VAL A 164 -3.26 -11.08 7.83
C VAL A 164 -4.50 -10.22 7.66
N SER A 165 -5.67 -10.85 7.63
CA SER A 165 -6.95 -10.19 7.51
C SER A 165 -7.98 -10.75 8.46
N GLY A 166 -9.04 -9.96 8.66
CA GLY A 166 -10.12 -10.36 9.53
C GLY A 166 -11.13 -9.26 9.75
N THR A 167 -11.80 -9.35 10.88
CA THR A 167 -12.80 -8.40 11.33
C THR A 167 -12.52 -7.92 12.74
N VAL A 168 -12.88 -6.68 13.03
CA VAL A 168 -12.82 -6.09 14.38
C VAL A 168 -14.13 -5.35 14.65
N GLU A 169 -14.67 -5.51 15.85
CA GLU A 169 -15.78 -4.70 16.34
C GLU A 169 -15.19 -3.43 16.97
N VAL A 170 -15.43 -2.27 16.38
CA VAL A 170 -14.85 -1.01 16.85
C VAL A 170 -15.88 0.10 16.85
N THR A 171 -15.71 1.02 17.79
CA THR A 171 -16.42 2.30 17.83
C THR A 171 -15.55 3.42 17.24
N GLY A 172 -16.21 4.48 16.77
CA GLY A 172 -15.57 5.71 16.29
C GLY A 172 -15.60 5.91 14.77
N GLN A 173 -15.65 7.18 14.36
CA GLN A 173 -15.50 7.64 12.98
C GLN A 173 -14.46 8.78 12.97
N PRO A 174 -13.40 8.73 12.13
CA PRO A 174 -13.01 7.62 11.24
C PRO A 174 -12.60 6.36 12.01
N SER A 175 -12.53 5.23 11.30
CA SER A 175 -12.20 3.93 11.91
C SER A 175 -10.78 3.93 12.48
N ARG A 176 -10.62 3.43 13.71
CA ARG A 176 -9.32 3.33 14.39
C ARG A 176 -8.40 2.33 13.65
N PRO A 177 -7.09 2.61 13.53
CA PRO A 177 -6.15 1.66 12.97
C PRO A 177 -6.01 0.40 13.84
N VAL A 178 -5.75 -0.73 13.19
CA VAL A 178 -5.47 -2.02 13.81
C VAL A 178 -4.02 -2.37 13.54
N ALA A 179 -3.24 -2.59 14.60
CA ALA A 179 -1.92 -3.18 14.54
C ALA A 179 -2.01 -4.71 14.68
N VAL A 180 -1.22 -5.41 13.87
CA VAL A 180 -1.09 -6.87 13.88
C VAL A 180 0.30 -7.22 14.37
N SER A 181 0.36 -8.04 15.42
CA SER A 181 1.62 -8.58 15.94
C SER A 181 1.74 -10.07 15.65
N VAL A 182 2.96 -10.50 15.36
CA VAL A 182 3.34 -11.89 15.15
C VAL A 182 4.40 -12.23 16.20
N ASN A 183 4.13 -13.22 17.05
CA ASN A 183 5.02 -13.64 18.14
C ASN A 183 5.52 -12.46 19.01
N GLY A 184 4.62 -11.54 19.38
CA GLY A 184 4.94 -10.37 20.21
C GLY A 184 5.66 -9.21 19.49
N VAL A 185 5.84 -9.28 18.16
CA VAL A 185 6.44 -8.19 17.36
C VAL A 185 5.39 -7.61 16.41
N VAL A 186 5.22 -6.29 16.39
CA VAL A 186 4.30 -5.64 15.43
C VAL A 186 4.83 -5.85 14.01
N GLY A 187 4.05 -6.54 13.18
CA GLY A 187 4.41 -6.87 11.80
C GLY A 187 3.77 -5.95 10.77
N GLY A 188 2.63 -5.36 11.09
CA GLY A 188 1.93 -4.49 10.17
C GLY A 188 0.77 -3.80 10.85
N TRP A 189 0.17 -2.83 10.17
CA TRP A 189 -1.00 -2.12 10.63
C TRP A 189 -1.89 -1.75 9.44
N GLY A 190 -3.13 -1.36 9.70
CA GLY A 190 -4.04 -0.85 8.67
C GLY A 190 -5.30 -0.26 9.27
N TYR A 191 -5.94 0.67 8.55
CA TYR A 191 -7.26 1.17 8.94
C TYR A 191 -8.30 0.06 8.82
N ALA A 192 -9.17 -0.04 9.83
CA ALA A 192 -10.37 -0.83 9.69
C ALA A 192 -11.32 -0.10 8.71
N TYR A 193 -12.01 -0.82 7.84
CA TYR A 193 -12.86 -0.24 6.80
C TYR A 193 -14.22 -0.93 6.73
N PHE A 194 -15.17 -0.27 6.07
CA PHE A 194 -16.50 -0.79 5.85
C PHE A 194 -16.45 -2.07 5.00
N PRO A 195 -17.25 -3.10 5.32
CA PRO A 195 -17.32 -4.30 4.48
C PRO A 195 -17.75 -4.01 3.04
N ALA A 196 -18.56 -2.96 2.82
CA ALA A 196 -19.08 -2.55 1.53
C ALA A 196 -18.42 -1.25 1.02
N PHE A 197 -18.29 -1.15 -0.31
CA PHE A 197 -17.74 0.02 -1.01
C PHE A 197 -18.60 1.28 -0.84
N PHE A 198 -19.92 1.10 -0.74
CA PHE A 198 -20.89 2.16 -0.42
C PHE A 198 -21.59 1.76 0.88
N PRO A 199 -21.05 2.15 2.04
CA PRO A 199 -21.64 1.77 3.30
C PRO A 199 -23.04 2.39 3.45
N SER A 200 -23.95 1.64 4.05
CA SER A 200 -25.30 2.15 4.35
C SER A 200 -25.22 3.33 5.33
N THR A 201 -26.27 4.15 5.40
CA THR A 201 -26.35 5.20 6.42
C THR A 201 -26.26 4.63 7.84
N GLU A 202 -26.81 3.44 8.07
CA GLU A 202 -26.74 2.74 9.35
C GLU A 202 -25.30 2.36 9.74
N GLU A 203 -24.49 1.89 8.78
CA GLU A 203 -23.07 1.59 9.05
C GLU A 203 -22.26 2.85 9.38
N GLN A 204 -22.71 4.01 8.88
CA GLN A 204 -22.10 5.32 9.11
C GLN A 204 -22.52 5.96 10.43
N GLU A 205 -23.60 5.48 11.07
CA GLU A 205 -24.05 6.00 12.38
C GLU A 205 -22.97 5.79 13.46
N PRO A 206 -22.90 6.66 14.48
CA PRO A 206 -22.03 6.44 15.64
C PRO A 206 -22.42 5.16 16.37
N GLY A 207 -21.47 4.25 16.60
CA GLY A 207 -21.76 3.00 17.30
C GLY A 207 -20.65 1.96 17.17
N LEU A 208 -20.90 0.79 17.78
CA LEU A 208 -20.05 -0.38 17.63
C LEU A 208 -20.38 -1.04 16.28
N HIS A 209 -19.41 -1.09 15.38
CA HIS A 209 -19.58 -1.65 14.05
C HIS A 209 -18.54 -2.71 13.76
N ASN A 210 -18.97 -3.72 13.03
CA ASN A 210 -18.04 -4.70 12.48
C ASN A 210 -17.30 -4.11 11.27
N ARG A 211 -15.98 -4.04 11.34
CA ARG A 211 -15.10 -3.51 10.31
C ARG A 211 -14.14 -4.58 9.83
N ARG A 212 -13.78 -4.55 8.54
CA ARG A 212 -12.73 -5.42 8.02
C ARG A 212 -11.38 -4.73 8.19
N PHE A 213 -10.35 -5.53 8.37
CA PHE A 213 -8.97 -5.05 8.30
C PHE A 213 -8.13 -6.05 7.51
N TRP A 214 -7.03 -5.55 6.96
CA TRP A 214 -5.96 -6.38 6.45
C TRP A 214 -4.64 -5.62 6.53
N THR A 215 -3.56 -6.38 6.63
CA THR A 215 -2.20 -5.87 6.49
C THR A 215 -1.27 -7.00 6.03
N MET A 216 -0.10 -6.61 5.53
CA MET A 216 0.98 -7.55 5.23
C MET A 216 1.98 -7.51 6.40
N VAL A 217 2.44 -8.68 6.82
CA VAL A 217 3.48 -8.80 7.86
C VAL A 217 4.76 -9.42 7.28
N PRO A 218 5.96 -9.01 7.72
CA PRO A 218 7.22 -9.54 7.22
C PRO A 218 7.32 -11.07 7.42
N PRO A 219 7.75 -11.84 6.40
CA PRO A 219 8.03 -13.27 6.54
C PRO A 219 8.97 -13.61 7.69
N SER A 220 9.93 -12.73 7.99
CA SER A 220 10.95 -12.89 9.03
C SER A 220 10.40 -12.95 10.46
N LEU A 221 9.15 -12.52 10.68
CA LEU A 221 8.50 -12.61 11.99
C LEU A 221 7.89 -13.98 12.28
N PHE A 222 7.76 -14.84 11.26
CA PHE A 222 7.29 -16.20 11.43
C PHE A 222 8.40 -17.15 11.89
N ARG A 223 8.02 -18.13 12.68
CA ARG A 223 8.82 -19.31 13.04
C ARG A 223 8.16 -20.58 12.53
N GLU A 224 8.94 -21.65 12.38
CA GLU A 224 8.42 -22.97 12.04
C GLU A 224 7.37 -23.44 13.07
N GLY A 225 6.26 -23.98 12.60
CA GLY A 225 5.15 -24.46 13.42
C GLY A 225 4.19 -23.36 13.89
N ASN A 226 3.89 -23.34 15.19
CA ASN A 226 2.89 -22.43 15.77
C ASN A 226 3.41 -20.98 15.82
N ASN A 227 2.56 -20.04 15.41
CA ASN A 227 2.79 -18.61 15.49
C ASN A 227 1.60 -17.95 16.18
N GLU A 228 1.88 -17.05 17.11
CA GLU A 228 0.87 -16.27 17.80
C GLU A 228 0.58 -14.99 17.02
N ILE A 229 -0.70 -14.72 16.79
CA ILE A 229 -1.18 -13.50 16.14
C ILE A 229 -2.03 -12.73 17.14
N GLU A 230 -1.66 -11.49 17.37
CA GLU A 230 -2.36 -10.58 18.28
C GLU A 230 -2.81 -9.33 17.51
N LEU A 231 -3.95 -8.77 17.93
CA LEU A 231 -4.53 -7.56 17.34
C LEU A 231 -4.61 -6.48 18.41
N HIS A 232 -4.27 -5.26 18.02
CA HIS A 232 -4.36 -4.09 18.90
C HIS A 232 -4.98 -2.92 18.14
N LEU A 233 -5.84 -2.14 18.80
CA LEU A 233 -6.22 -0.82 18.30
C LEU A 233 -5.10 0.16 18.58
N VAL A 234 -4.80 0.99 17.59
CA VAL A 234 -3.82 2.07 17.71
C VAL A 234 -4.55 3.34 18.12
N GLU A 235 -4.17 3.91 19.25
CA GLU A 235 -4.74 5.16 19.77
C GLU A 235 -3.67 6.23 19.93
N GLY A 236 -4.02 7.49 19.66
CA GLY A 236 -3.08 8.62 19.74
C GLY A 236 -2.37 8.90 18.43
N GLU A 237 -1.52 9.92 18.43
CA GLU A 237 -0.79 10.39 17.26
C GLU A 237 0.49 9.57 17.02
N PRO A 238 0.95 9.45 15.76
CA PRO A 238 2.20 8.78 15.43
C PRO A 238 3.39 9.23 16.30
N GLY A 239 4.13 8.27 16.88
CA GLY A 239 5.22 8.46 17.82
C GLY A 239 4.82 8.59 19.30
N SER A 240 3.53 8.68 19.63
CA SER A 240 3.00 8.75 21.00
C SER A 240 1.83 7.77 21.22
N GLU A 241 1.79 6.73 20.41
CA GLU A 241 0.68 5.80 20.33
C GLU A 241 0.58 4.90 21.56
N ARG A 242 -0.65 4.56 21.93
CA ARG A 242 -1.00 3.48 22.85
C ARG A 242 -1.67 2.36 22.07
N LEU A 243 -1.36 1.12 22.45
CA LEU A 243 -1.96 -0.08 21.90
C LEU A 243 -2.99 -0.67 22.88
N GLU A 244 -4.25 -0.71 22.45
CA GLU A 244 -5.34 -1.34 23.20
C GLU A 244 -5.55 -2.77 22.67
N PRO A 245 -5.43 -3.83 23.50
CA PRO A 245 -5.61 -5.21 23.03
C PRO A 245 -7.02 -5.47 22.49
N ILE A 246 -7.13 -6.23 21.40
CA ILE A 246 -8.40 -6.75 20.88
C ILE A 246 -8.48 -8.24 21.20
N ARG A 247 -9.61 -8.68 21.77
CA ARG A 247 -9.83 -10.10 22.08
C ARG A 247 -10.05 -10.89 20.81
N LEU A 248 -9.24 -11.94 20.60
CA LEU A 248 -9.48 -12.98 19.62
C LEU A 248 -10.12 -14.21 20.31
N PRO A 249 -11.45 -14.40 20.26
CA PRO A 249 -12.11 -15.54 20.89
C PRO A 249 -11.59 -16.87 20.33
N GLY A 250 -11.56 -17.90 21.19
CA GLY A 250 -11.00 -19.24 20.96
C GLY A 250 -11.59 -20.00 19.79
#